data_AF-A0AA50DXQ6-F1
#
_entry.id   AF-A0AA50DXQ6-F1
#
_cell.length_a   1.000
_cell.length_b   1.000
_cell.length_c   1.000
_cell.angle_alpha   90.00
_cell.angle_beta   90.00
_cell.angle_gamma   90.00
#
_symmetry.space_group_name_H-M   'P 1'
#
loop_
_entity.id
_entity.type
_entity.pdbx_description
1 polymer ?
#
loop_
_entity_poly.entity_id
_entity_poly.type
_entity_poly.pdbx_seq_one_letter_code
_entity_poly.pdbx_strand_id
1 'polypeptide(L)'
;MPDQGPLNYYFHHHCRINLHHLQSHHDIAVGPNRWQPHPQRPKLVHQGQTLVVVIPMTALPETRPESLHLLLLLAQQGEFEANLSGDNLVQWPLH
;
A
#
# COMPACT_ATOMS: atom_id res chain seq x y z
N MET A 1 4.93 10.03 7.22
CA MET A 1 4.28 10.69 6.07
C MET A 1 4.79 10.00 4.79
N PRO A 2 4.04 9.08 4.18
CA PRO A 2 4.47 8.29 3.01
C PRO A 2 4.82 9.17 1.79
N ASP A 3 4.36 10.43 1.80
CA ASP A 3 4.64 11.44 0.79
C ASP A 3 5.89 12.29 1.09
N GLN A 4 6.62 12.01 2.16
CA GLN A 4 7.97 12.56 2.38
C GLN A 4 9.00 11.60 1.77
N GLY A 5 9.92 12.13 0.94
CA GLY A 5 11.12 11.37 0.56
C GLY A 5 11.88 11.02 1.84
N PRO A 6 12.28 9.76 2.10
CA PRO A 6 12.70 8.72 1.16
C PRO A 6 11.71 7.57 0.85
N LEU A 7 10.48 7.58 1.40
CA LEU A 7 9.55 6.45 1.26
C LEU A 7 9.02 6.25 -0.17
N ASN A 8 8.65 7.33 -0.84
CA ASN A 8 8.16 7.31 -2.21
C ASN A 8 9.22 6.92 -3.26
N TYR A 9 10.50 6.88 -2.90
CA TYR A 9 11.56 6.37 -3.78
C TYR A 9 11.64 4.84 -3.78
N TYR A 10 11.25 4.19 -2.68
CA TYR A 10 11.33 2.74 -2.53
C TYR A 10 10.00 2.03 -2.77
N PHE A 11 8.86 2.73 -2.62
CA PHE A 11 7.53 2.17 -2.84
C PHE A 11 6.81 2.87 -3.98
N HIS A 12 6.57 2.12 -5.06
CA HIS A 12 5.91 2.63 -6.27
C HIS A 12 4.39 2.55 -6.21
N HIS A 13 3.82 1.80 -5.26
CA HIS A 13 2.39 1.60 -5.10
C HIS A 13 1.93 2.12 -3.75
N HIS A 14 0.83 2.86 -3.75
CA HIS A 14 0.21 3.35 -2.54
C HIS A 14 -1.25 2.90 -2.49
N CYS A 15 -1.53 1.91 -1.64
CA CYS A 15 -2.87 1.47 -1.32
C CYS A 15 -3.38 2.19 -0.07
N ARG A 16 -4.32 3.11 -0.23
CA ARG A 16 -5.00 3.77 0.90
C ARG A 16 -6.31 3.05 1.19
N ILE A 17 -6.54 2.75 2.46
CA ILE A 17 -7.75 2.07 2.92
C ILE A 17 -8.42 2.92 3.98
N ASN A 18 -9.67 3.31 3.74
CA ASN A 18 -10.52 3.90 4.76
C ASN A 18 -11.24 2.77 5.50
N LEU A 19 -10.81 2.49 6.73
CA LEU A 19 -11.35 1.38 7.53
C LEU A 19 -12.81 1.65 7.99
N HIS A 20 -13.21 2.91 8.17
CA HIS A 20 -14.57 3.25 8.58
C HIS A 20 -15.60 2.99 7.48
N HIS A 21 -15.24 3.27 6.23
CA HIS A 21 -16.13 3.15 5.08
C HIS A 21 -15.84 1.94 4.19
N LEU A 22 -14.81 1.16 4.53
CA LEU A 22 -14.28 0.04 3.73
C LEU A 22 -14.07 0.40 2.26
N GLN A 23 -13.41 1.54 2.04
CA GLN A 23 -13.07 2.03 0.70
C GLN A 23 -11.57 1.90 0.47
N SER A 24 -11.18 1.50 -0.74
CA SER A 24 -9.79 1.46 -1.18
C SER A 24 -9.53 2.47 -2.30
N HIS A 25 -8.33 3.02 -2.26
CA HIS A 25 -7.73 3.79 -3.34
C HIS A 25 -6.35 3.22 -3.64
N HIS A 26 -5.93 3.30 -4.90
CA HIS A 26 -4.62 2.82 -5.31
C HIS A 26 -4.01 3.82 -6.27
N ASP A 27 -2.87 4.34 -5.86
CA ASP A 27 -2.04 5.21 -6.67
C ASP A 27 -0.73 4.52 -7.03
N ILE A 28 -0.17 4.93 -8.17
CA ILE A 28 1.17 4.56 -8.60
C ILE A 28 2.04 5.80 -8.72
N ALA A 29 3.30 5.69 -8.28
CA ALA A 29 4.30 6.72 -8.45
C ALA A 29 4.72 6.80 -9.92
N VAL A 30 4.61 7.99 -10.51
CA VAL A 30 5.06 8.29 -11.90
C VAL A 30 6.24 9.25 -11.94
N GLY A 31 6.78 9.60 -10.77
CA GLY A 31 7.94 10.46 -10.60
C GLY A 31 8.05 10.93 -9.15
N PRO A 32 9.10 11.70 -8.83
CA PRO A 32 9.30 12.23 -7.49
C PRO A 32 8.09 13.06 -7.04
N ASN A 33 7.50 12.69 -5.90
CA ASN A 33 6.30 13.34 -5.33
C ASN A 33 5.09 13.41 -6.29
N ARG A 34 5.06 12.58 -7.34
CA ARG A 34 3.98 12.55 -8.33
C ARG A 34 3.29 11.20 -8.31
N TRP A 35 2.02 11.24 -7.94
CA TRP A 35 1.12 10.09 -7.88
C TRP A 35 0.03 10.22 -8.95
N GLN A 36 -0.42 9.09 -9.45
CA GLN A 36 -1.63 9.03 -10.28
C GLN A 36 -2.50 7.82 -9.87
N PRO A 37 -3.83 7.91 -10.04
CA PRO A 37 -4.71 6.78 -9.80
C PRO A 37 -4.35 5.59 -10.68
N HIS A 38 -4.20 4.42 -10.06
CA HIS A 38 -4.08 3.16 -10.77
C HIS A 38 -5.49 2.66 -11.17
N PRO A 39 -5.72 2.21 -12.42
CA PRO A 39 -7.05 1.82 -12.88
C PRO A 39 -7.61 0.60 -12.13
N GLN A 40 -6.73 -0.27 -11.63
CA GLN A 40 -7.11 -1.41 -10.82
C GLN A 40 -7.03 -1.07 -9.33
N ARG A 41 -8.17 -1.11 -8.67
CA ARG A 41 -8.29 -0.92 -7.21
C ARG A 41 -8.15 -2.26 -6.48
N PRO A 42 -7.45 -2.28 -5.33
CA PRO A 42 -7.43 -3.40 -4.41
C PRO A 42 -8.84 -3.75 -3.97
N LYS A 43 -9.16 -5.03 -3.94
CA LYS A 43 -10.44 -5.50 -3.38
C LYS A 43 -10.26 -5.68 -1.88
N LEU A 44 -11.28 -5.27 -1.13
CA LEU A 44 -11.33 -5.44 0.31
C LEU A 44 -12.34 -6.53 0.62
N VAL A 45 -11.93 -7.51 1.44
CA VAL A 45 -12.81 -8.56 1.96
C VAL A 45 -12.76 -8.50 3.47
N HIS A 46 -13.90 -8.27 4.10
CA HIS A 46 -14.00 -8.21 5.56
C HIS A 46 -14.56 -9.54 6.10
N GLN A 47 -13.84 -10.16 7.03
CA GLN A 47 -14.22 -11.42 7.67
C GLN A 47 -14.03 -11.31 9.19
N GLY A 48 -15.11 -11.00 9.91
CA GLY A 48 -15.09 -10.86 11.36
C GLY A 48 -14.24 -9.68 11.82
N GLN A 49 -13.07 -9.97 12.38
CA GLN A 49 -12.08 -8.95 12.80
C GLN A 49 -10.92 -8.80 11.82
N THR A 50 -10.95 -9.53 10.70
CA THR A 50 -9.88 -9.54 9.70
C THR A 50 -10.29 -8.73 8.47
N LEU A 51 -9.42 -7.83 8.04
CA LEU A 51 -9.50 -7.21 6.72
C LEU A 51 -8.47 -7.88 5.80
N VAL A 52 -8.95 -8.46 4.71
CA VAL A 52 -8.12 -9.03 3.65
C VAL A 52 -8.06 -8.04 2.49
N VAL A 53 -6.85 -7.71 2.07
CA VAL A 53 -6.59 -6.82 0.93
C VAL A 53 -6.09 -7.67 -0.23
N VAL A 54 -6.83 -7.65 -1.34
CA VAL A 54 -6.48 -8.41 -2.54
C VAL A 54 -5.99 -7.43 -3.61
N ILE A 55 -4.71 -7.53 -3.93
CA ILE A 55 -4.07 -6.73 -4.99
C ILE A 55 -3.93 -7.63 -6.22
N PRO A 56 -4.52 -7.27 -7.38
CA PRO A 56 -4.32 -8.03 -8.61
C PRO A 56 -2.83 -8.02 -8.99
N MET A 57 -2.27 -9.17 -9.37
CA MET A 57 -0.88 -9.24 -9.85
C MET A 57 -0.65 -8.35 -11.09
N THR A 58 -1.69 -8.16 -11.92
CA THR A 58 -1.65 -7.26 -13.08
C THR A 58 -1.57 -5.78 -12.70
N ALA A 59 -1.74 -5.44 -11.42
CA ALA A 59 -1.54 -4.10 -10.91
C ALA A 59 -0.08 -3.82 -10.54
N LEU A 60 0.80 -4.83 -10.62
CA LEU A 60 2.23 -4.71 -10.34
C LEU A 60 3.01 -4.47 -11.64
N PRO A 61 4.12 -3.72 -11.59
CA PRO A 61 4.89 -3.31 -12.76
C PRO A 61 5.62 -4.50 -13.40
N GLU A 62 6.01 -5.47 -12.58
CA GLU A 62 6.59 -6.72 -13.04
C GLU A 62 5.51 -7.79 -13.08
N THR A 63 5.47 -8.56 -14.16
CA THR A 63 4.53 -9.67 -14.32
C THR A 63 4.84 -10.84 -13.38
N ARG A 64 6.05 -10.88 -12.79
CA ARG A 64 6.52 -11.88 -11.80
C ARG A 64 7.61 -11.30 -10.88
N PRO A 65 7.25 -10.47 -9.89
CA PRO A 65 8.21 -10.05 -8.88
C PRO A 65 8.57 -11.25 -7.98
N GLU A 66 9.86 -11.43 -7.67
CA GLU A 66 10.35 -12.50 -6.77
C GLU A 66 9.94 -12.25 -5.31
N SER A 67 9.73 -10.98 -4.93
CA SER A 67 9.22 -10.62 -3.61
C SER A 67 8.46 -9.31 -3.64
N LEU A 68 7.56 -9.13 -2.66
CA LEU A 68 6.87 -7.87 -2.40
C LEU A 68 7.39 -7.27 -1.11
N HIS A 69 7.77 -6.00 -1.18
CA HIS A 69 8.04 -5.19 -0.01
C HIS A 69 6.77 -4.42 0.33
N LEU A 70 6.22 -4.67 1.52
CA LEU A 70 5.01 -4.05 2.01
C LEU A 70 5.33 -3.21 3.24
N LEU A 71 4.83 -1.98 3.25
CA LEU A 71 4.83 -1.12 4.42
C LEU A 71 3.39 -0.84 4.82
N LEU A 72 3.00 -1.26 6.02
CA LEU A 72 1.69 -0.95 6.57
C LEU A 72 1.80 0.27 7.49
N LEU A 73 1.01 1.30 7.21
CA LEU A 73 0.92 2.50 8.03
C LEU A 73 -0.52 2.66 8.52
N LEU A 74 -0.67 2.76 9.84
CA LEU A 74 -1.94 3.13 10.46
C LEU A 74 -1.95 4.64 10.72
N ALA A 75 -3.08 5.25 10.40
CA ALA A 75 -3.31 6.67 10.60
C ALA A 75 -4.69 6.89 11.21
N GLN A 76 -4.77 7.87 12.11
CA GLN A 76 -5.99 8.31 12.76
C GLN A 76 -6.14 9.80 12.52
N GLN A 77 -7.34 10.23 12.08
CA GLN A 77 -7.65 11.65 11.80
C GLN A 77 -6.68 12.35 10.82
N GLY A 78 -6.04 11.60 9.92
CA GLY A 78 -5.08 12.14 8.95
C GLY A 78 -3.64 12.21 9.47
N GLU A 79 -3.40 11.85 10.72
CA GLU A 79 -2.07 11.75 11.31
C GLU A 79 -1.62 10.29 11.43
N PHE A 80 -0.35 10.02 11.13
CA PHE A 80 0.21 8.68 11.25
C PHE A 80 0.57 8.40 12.71
N GLU A 81 -0.04 7.38 13.31
CA GLU A 81 0.19 7.08 14.74
C GLU A 81 1.42 6.19 14.97
N ALA A 82 1.85 5.43 13.97
CA ALA A 82 3.03 4.58 14.07
C ALA A 82 4.27 5.28 13.50
N ASN A 83 5.27 5.52 14.36
CA ASN A 83 6.63 5.79 13.92
C ASN A 83 7.13 4.57 13.11
N LEU A 84 7.89 4.83 12.05
CA LEU A 84 8.46 3.80 11.16
C LEU A 84 9.55 3.00 11.90
N SER A 85 9.21 2.20 12.91
CA SER A 85 10.11 1.14 13.32
C SER A 85 10.15 0.10 12.21
N GLY A 86 11.31 -0.51 11.98
CA GLY A 86 11.53 -1.52 10.93
C GLY A 86 10.56 -2.72 11.02
N ASP A 87 9.85 -2.87 12.14
CA ASP A 87 8.87 -3.93 12.40
C ASP A 87 7.63 -3.86 11.47
N ASN A 88 7.39 -2.71 10.81
CA ASN A 88 6.27 -2.53 9.88
C ASN A 88 6.61 -2.91 8.43
N LEU A 89 7.88 -3.23 8.13
CA LEU A 89 8.30 -3.69 6.83
C LEU A 89 8.16 -5.22 6.76
N VAL A 90 7.23 -5.67 5.93
CA VAL A 90 7.02 -7.09 5.67
C VAL A 90 7.51 -7.40 4.26
N GLN A 91 8.51 -8.28 4.16
CA GLN A 91 8.88 -8.87 2.88
C GLN A 91 8.11 -10.17 2.69
N TRP A 92 7.37 -10.28 1.60
CA TRP A 92 6.62 -11.47 1.26
C TRP A 92 7.24 -12.15 0.04
N PRO A 93 7.79 -13.37 0.16
CA PRO A 93 8.30 -14.11 -0.98
C PRO A 93 7.14 -14.58 -1.87
N LEU A 94 7.26 -14.33 -3.17
CA LEU A 94 6.36 -14.87 -4.17
C LEU A 94 7.13 -15.97 -4.90
N HIS A 95 6.76 -17.22 -4.60
CA HIS A 95 7.38 -18.48 -5.05
C HIS A 95 8.24 -18.46 -6.32
#